data_AF-A0A3D2SB87-F1
#
_entry.id   AF-A0A3D2SB87-F1
#
_cell.length_a   1.000
_cell.length_b   1.000
_cell.length_c   1.000
_cell.angle_alpha   90.00
_cell.angle_beta   90.00
_cell.angle_gamma   90.00
#
_symmetry.space_group_name_H-M   'P 1'
#
loop_
_entity.id
_entity.type
_entity.pdbx_description
1 polymer ?
#
loop_
_entity_poly.entity_id
_entity_poly.type
_entity_poly.pdbx_seq_one_letter_code
_entity_poly.pdbx_strand_id
1 'polypeptide(L)'
;MKKFIKWAGIVILALLVIVIAAGFIFRSKYQKMAKETFDVKVPVITIPNDSASLARGESLANSLCTSCHGGDLAGKDFFNDKTLGVVYSANITPGGKPKGWTDADYIRAIRYGVRPDGSGLFVMPVQEFNYMSDADLGSLIAYLKTVPSSDKPSPDKDFTLLAEIMAGAGAFGTLYQCTEMDLQDA
;
A
#
# COMPACT_ATOMS: atom_id res chain seq x y z
N MET A 1 -31.47 -19.22 42.51
CA MET A 1 -31.64 -18.17 41.47
C MET A 1 -30.64 -17.00 41.61
N LYS A 2 -30.55 -16.28 42.74
CA LYS A 2 -29.63 -15.12 42.89
C LYS A 2 -28.14 -15.42 42.69
N LYS A 3 -27.65 -16.61 43.09
CA LYS A 3 -26.25 -17.03 42.86
C LYS A 3 -25.95 -17.32 41.38
N PHE A 4 -26.89 -17.95 40.67
CA PHE A 4 -26.76 -18.24 39.24
C PHE A 4 -26.69 -16.95 38.41
N ILE A 5 -27.55 -15.97 38.70
CA ILE A 5 -27.55 -14.66 38.02
C ILE A 5 -26.23 -13.92 38.25
N LYS A 6 -25.66 -13.97 39.46
CA LYS A 6 -24.35 -13.36 39.76
C LYS A 6 -23.22 -14.01 38.96
N TRP A 7 -23.17 -15.33 38.90
CA TRP A 7 -22.14 -16.04 38.14
C TRP A 7 -22.30 -15.84 36.63
N ALA A 8 -23.52 -15.87 36.11
CA ALA A 8 -23.79 -15.56 34.70
C ALA A 8 -23.33 -14.13 34.34
N GLY A 9 -23.61 -13.14 35.21
CA GLY A 9 -23.14 -11.77 35.02
C GLY A 9 -21.61 -11.64 35.02
N ILE A 10 -20.91 -12.34 35.93
CA ILE A 10 -19.45 -12.35 35.99
C ILE A 10 -18.86 -12.97 34.71
N VAL A 11 -19.43 -14.08 34.23
CA VAL A 11 -18.96 -14.75 33.00
C VAL A 11 -19.16 -13.84 31.79
N ILE A 12 -20.33 -13.21 31.65
CA ILE A 12 -20.59 -12.27 30.54
C ILE A 12 -19.61 -11.09 30.60
N LEU A 13 -19.39 -10.50 31.78
CA LEU A 13 -18.45 -9.40 31.93
C LEU A 13 -17.02 -9.83 31.58
N ALA A 14 -16.59 -11.00 32.03
CA ALA A 14 -15.27 -11.54 31.72
C ALA A 14 -15.10 -11.75 30.20
N LEU A 15 -16.10 -12.32 29.54
CA LEU A 15 -16.08 -12.50 28.07
C LEU A 15 -16.02 -11.16 27.34
N LEU A 16 -16.80 -10.16 27.77
CA LEU A 16 -16.75 -8.82 27.19
C LEU A 16 -15.37 -8.17 27.33
N VAL A 17 -14.75 -8.29 28.51
CA VAL A 17 -13.39 -7.78 28.75
C VAL A 17 -12.37 -8.48 27.84
N ILE A 18 -12.47 -9.80 27.67
CA ILE A 18 -11.59 -10.56 26.77
C ILE A 18 -11.74 -10.08 25.32
N VAL A 19 -12.98 -9.89 24.84
CA VAL A 19 -13.25 -9.41 23.48
C VAL A 19 -12.68 -8.00 23.26
N ILE A 20 -12.87 -7.09 24.22
CA ILE A 20 -12.32 -5.73 24.14
C ILE A 20 -10.80 -5.75 24.15
N ALA A 21 -10.18 -6.56 25.03
CA ALA A 21 -8.73 -6.69 25.09
C ALA A 21 -8.15 -7.27 23.79
N ALA A 22 -8.78 -8.31 23.21
CA ALA A 22 -8.38 -8.86 21.94
C ALA A 22 -8.50 -7.83 20.80
N GLY A 23 -9.62 -7.10 20.74
CA GLY A 23 -9.81 -6.01 19.77
C GLY A 23 -8.73 -4.95 19.88
N PHE A 24 -8.39 -4.53 21.10
CA PHE A 24 -7.29 -3.58 21.34
C PHE A 24 -5.94 -4.13 20.85
N ILE A 25 -5.60 -5.38 21.19
CA ILE A 25 -4.33 -6.01 20.77
C ILE A 25 -4.23 -6.06 19.24
N PHE A 26 -5.26 -6.53 18.55
CA PHE A 26 -5.24 -6.60 17.08
C PHE A 26 -5.14 -5.22 16.45
N ARG A 27 -5.92 -4.25 16.94
CA ARG A 27 -5.82 -2.86 16.47
C ARG A 27 -4.41 -2.30 16.66
N SER A 28 -3.81 -2.48 17.84
CA SER A 28 -2.44 -2.03 18.11
C SER A 28 -1.42 -2.69 17.18
N LYS A 29 -1.59 -3.98 16.89
CA LYS A 29 -0.76 -4.69 15.90
C LYS A 29 -0.88 -4.05 14.51
N TYR A 30 -2.09 -3.78 14.04
CA TYR A 30 -2.31 -3.08 12.77
C TYR A 30 -1.67 -1.68 12.76
N GLN A 31 -1.88 -0.89 13.80
CA GLN A 31 -1.31 0.46 13.89
C GLN A 31 0.21 0.44 13.93
N LYS A 32 0.82 -0.57 14.55
CA LYS A 32 2.27 -0.76 14.52
C LYS A 32 2.75 -1.02 13.09
N MET A 33 2.15 -1.98 12.39
CA MET A 33 2.49 -2.29 10.98
C MET A 33 2.29 -1.07 10.08
N ALA A 34 1.19 -0.32 10.27
CA ALA A 34 0.86 0.83 9.44
C ALA A 34 1.78 2.05 9.64
N LYS A 35 2.50 2.11 10.78
CA LYS A 35 3.43 3.19 11.11
C LYS A 35 4.90 2.76 10.99
N GLU A 36 5.14 1.51 10.61
CA GLU A 36 6.48 0.99 10.43
C GLU A 36 7.14 1.68 9.24
N THR A 37 8.42 2.00 9.39
CA THR A 37 9.23 2.64 8.35
C THR A 37 10.39 1.75 7.98
N PHE A 38 10.72 1.72 6.70
CA PHE A 38 11.73 0.86 6.11
C PHE A 38 12.81 1.74 5.49
N ASP A 39 14.06 1.40 5.79
CA ASP A 39 15.21 1.94 5.07
C ASP A 39 15.64 0.91 4.03
N VAL A 40 15.65 1.31 2.76
CA VAL A 40 15.98 0.42 1.64
C VAL A 40 17.05 1.05 0.79
N LYS A 41 18.06 0.24 0.46
CA LYS A 41 19.15 0.68 -0.40
C LYS A 41 18.70 0.58 -1.86
N VAL A 42 18.47 1.73 -2.47
CA VAL A 42 17.99 1.80 -3.85
C VAL A 42 19.18 1.74 -4.83
N PRO A 43 19.20 0.81 -5.80
CA PRO A 43 20.23 0.79 -6.83
C PRO A 43 20.06 1.97 -7.79
N VAL A 44 21.18 2.47 -8.31
CA VAL A 44 21.17 3.47 -9.38
C VAL A 44 20.95 2.74 -10.70
N ILE A 45 19.81 2.98 -11.33
CA ILE A 45 19.50 2.49 -12.68
C ILE A 45 19.44 3.66 -13.66
N THR A 46 19.56 3.36 -14.96
CA THR A 46 19.43 4.38 -16.00
C THR A 46 17.95 4.61 -16.34
N ILE A 47 17.52 5.86 -16.34
CA ILE A 47 16.19 6.25 -16.83
C ILE A 47 16.34 6.78 -18.26
N PRO A 48 15.96 5.98 -19.28
CA PRO A 48 16.09 6.37 -20.68
C PRO A 48 15.10 7.48 -21.06
N ASN A 49 15.32 8.14 -22.18
CA ASN A 49 14.44 9.18 -22.72
C ASN A 49 14.19 9.06 -24.24
N ASP A 50 14.65 7.98 -24.86
CA ASP A 50 14.41 7.69 -26.27
C ASP A 50 12.99 7.17 -26.50
N SER A 51 12.53 7.28 -27.75
CA SER A 51 11.16 6.92 -28.11
C SER A 51 10.83 5.44 -27.95
N ALA A 52 11.82 4.54 -28.13
CA ALA A 52 11.58 3.11 -27.99
C ALA A 52 11.38 2.74 -26.51
N SER A 53 12.20 3.31 -25.62
CA SER A 53 12.04 3.14 -24.18
C SER A 53 10.73 3.73 -23.66
N LEU A 54 10.30 4.89 -24.15
CA LEU A 54 9.00 5.47 -23.77
C LEU A 54 7.83 4.59 -24.24
N ALA A 55 7.86 4.05 -25.45
CA ALA A 55 6.84 3.13 -25.95
C ALA A 55 6.79 1.81 -25.14
N ARG A 56 7.97 1.32 -24.70
CA ARG A 56 8.06 0.17 -23.79
C ARG A 56 7.44 0.49 -22.43
N GLY A 57 7.79 1.65 -21.85
CA GLY A 57 7.24 2.12 -20.60
C GLY A 57 5.72 2.28 -20.62
N GLU A 58 5.17 2.80 -21.72
CA GLU A 58 3.73 2.90 -21.95
C GLU A 58 3.06 1.52 -21.93
N SER A 59 3.61 0.56 -22.67
CA SER A 59 3.08 -0.81 -22.71
C SER A 59 3.07 -1.47 -21.32
N LEU A 60 4.14 -1.28 -20.54
CA LEU A 60 4.24 -1.76 -19.17
C LEU A 60 3.21 -1.08 -18.25
N ALA A 61 3.11 0.25 -18.31
CA ALA A 61 2.14 0.99 -17.50
C ALA A 61 0.70 0.57 -17.81
N ASN A 62 0.37 0.41 -19.08
CA ASN A 62 -0.93 -0.05 -19.53
C ASN A 62 -1.25 -1.46 -19.02
N SER A 63 -0.27 -2.37 -19.03
CA SER A 63 -0.48 -3.76 -18.64
C SER A 63 -0.49 -3.98 -17.12
N LEU A 64 0.31 -3.20 -16.38
CA LEU A 64 0.60 -3.47 -14.98
C LEU A 64 0.03 -2.44 -14.01
N CYS A 65 -0.19 -1.19 -14.44
CA CYS A 65 -0.57 -0.10 -13.54
C CYS A 65 -2.03 0.32 -13.69
N THR A 66 -2.56 0.36 -14.92
CA THR A 66 -3.89 0.94 -15.19
C THR A 66 -5.05 0.18 -14.56
N SER A 67 -4.92 -1.13 -14.36
CA SER A 67 -5.94 -1.97 -13.73
C SER A 67 -6.27 -1.50 -12.31
N CYS A 68 -5.27 -1.01 -11.58
CA CYS A 68 -5.40 -0.48 -10.22
C CYS A 68 -5.47 1.04 -10.19
N HIS A 69 -4.64 1.75 -10.95
CA HIS A 69 -4.51 3.21 -10.90
C HIS A 69 -5.44 3.96 -11.88
N GLY A 70 -6.27 3.24 -12.65
CA GLY A 70 -7.13 3.84 -13.66
C GLY A 70 -6.41 4.03 -15.00
N GLY A 71 -7.18 4.18 -16.08
CA GLY A 71 -6.63 4.35 -17.44
C GLY A 71 -5.84 5.64 -17.64
N ASP A 72 -6.08 6.66 -16.81
CA ASP A 72 -5.32 7.92 -16.77
C ASP A 72 -4.24 7.93 -15.68
N LEU A 73 -4.04 6.80 -14.98
CA LEU A 73 -3.10 6.64 -13.86
C LEU A 73 -3.32 7.62 -12.70
N ALA A 74 -4.48 8.28 -12.66
CA ALA A 74 -4.79 9.31 -11.68
C ALA A 74 -5.46 8.79 -10.41
N GLY A 75 -5.47 7.46 -10.22
CA GLY A 75 -6.08 6.79 -9.08
C GLY A 75 -7.59 6.59 -9.23
N LYS A 76 -8.12 5.67 -8.43
CA LYS A 76 -9.56 5.39 -8.31
C LYS A 76 -9.88 4.81 -6.93
N ASP A 77 -11.16 4.74 -6.60
CA ASP A 77 -11.65 3.93 -5.50
C ASP A 77 -11.30 2.47 -5.80
N PHE A 78 -10.33 1.92 -5.06
CA PHE A 78 -9.92 0.53 -5.21
C PHE A 78 -10.86 -0.38 -4.43
N PHE A 79 -11.27 0.06 -3.25
CA PHE A 79 -12.23 -0.62 -2.39
C PHE A 79 -13.06 0.42 -1.65
N ASN A 80 -14.38 0.26 -1.62
CA ASN A 80 -15.28 1.16 -0.91
C ASN A 80 -16.40 0.34 -0.28
N ASP A 81 -16.35 0.18 1.04
CA ASP A 81 -17.33 -0.55 1.81
C ASP A 81 -17.75 0.24 3.04
N LYS A 82 -19.05 0.30 3.31
CA LYS A 82 -19.60 1.10 4.42
C LYS A 82 -19.15 0.59 5.80
N THR A 83 -18.84 -0.69 5.92
CA THR A 83 -18.48 -1.34 7.18
C THR A 83 -16.96 -1.36 7.38
N LEU A 84 -16.19 -1.54 6.32
CA LEU A 84 -14.73 -1.67 6.38
C LEU A 84 -13.98 -0.36 6.05
N GLY A 85 -14.61 0.55 5.31
CA GLY A 85 -14.04 1.83 4.92
C GLY A 85 -13.59 1.86 3.47
N VAL A 86 -12.69 2.80 3.13
CA VAL A 86 -12.30 3.07 1.74
C VAL A 86 -10.79 2.94 1.55
N VAL A 87 -10.39 2.31 0.45
CA VAL A 87 -9.01 2.24 -0.04
C VAL A 87 -8.98 2.85 -1.42
N TYR A 88 -8.05 3.78 -1.61
CA TYR A 88 -7.83 4.45 -2.88
C TYR A 88 -6.54 3.92 -3.51
N SER A 89 -6.55 3.67 -4.81
CA SER A 89 -5.29 3.60 -5.56
C SER A 89 -4.75 5.01 -5.76
N ALA A 90 -3.43 5.15 -5.71
CA ALA A 90 -2.82 6.47 -5.73
C ALA A 90 -2.94 7.14 -7.10
N ASN A 91 -3.03 8.47 -7.12
CA ASN A 91 -2.69 9.24 -8.31
C ASN A 91 -1.17 9.15 -8.52
N ILE A 92 -0.71 8.41 -9.54
CA ILE A 92 0.72 8.20 -9.84
C ILE A 92 1.21 9.05 -11.01
N THR A 93 0.40 10.00 -11.48
CA THR A 93 0.84 11.03 -12.42
C THR A 93 1.81 12.02 -11.74
N PRO A 94 2.55 12.85 -12.49
CA PRO A 94 3.44 13.86 -11.90
C PRO A 94 2.78 14.88 -10.96
N GLY A 95 1.46 15.05 -11.05
CA GLY A 95 0.67 15.92 -10.15
C GLY A 95 0.24 15.26 -8.84
N GLY A 96 0.36 13.93 -8.74
CA GLY A 96 -0.14 13.12 -7.63
C GLY A 96 0.89 12.84 -6.53
N LYS A 97 0.86 11.61 -5.98
CA LYS A 97 1.82 11.18 -4.93
C LYS A 97 3.28 11.32 -5.36
N PRO A 98 3.66 11.06 -6.64
CA PRO A 98 5.04 11.21 -7.09
C PRO A 98 5.53 12.65 -7.32
N LYS A 99 4.72 13.65 -7.02
CA LYS A 99 5.11 15.05 -7.21
C LYS A 99 6.39 15.37 -6.43
N GLY A 100 7.44 15.74 -7.17
CA GLY A 100 8.77 16.05 -6.62
C GLY A 100 9.64 14.83 -6.30
N TRP A 101 9.23 13.61 -6.66
CA TRP A 101 10.04 12.41 -6.48
C TRP A 101 11.25 12.37 -7.41
N THR A 102 12.37 11.89 -6.88
CA THR A 102 13.58 11.55 -7.63
C THR A 102 13.44 10.20 -8.33
N ASP A 103 14.36 9.84 -9.24
CA ASP A 103 14.39 8.49 -9.84
C ASP A 103 14.49 7.41 -8.76
N ALA A 104 15.32 7.63 -7.74
CA ALA A 104 15.48 6.72 -6.62
C ALA A 104 14.17 6.52 -5.85
N ASP A 105 13.35 7.55 -5.73
CA ASP A 105 12.05 7.46 -5.06
C ASP A 105 11.05 6.61 -5.84
N TYR A 106 11.04 6.72 -7.18
CA TYR A 106 10.23 5.85 -8.03
C TYR A 106 10.68 4.39 -7.94
N ILE A 107 11.99 4.13 -8.01
CA ILE A 107 12.54 2.77 -7.87
C ILE A 107 12.17 2.22 -6.49
N ARG A 108 12.34 3.03 -5.43
CA ARG A 108 11.95 2.67 -4.06
C ARG A 108 10.50 2.22 -3.97
N ALA A 109 9.59 3.03 -4.52
CA ALA A 109 8.17 2.78 -4.46
C ALA A 109 7.76 1.54 -5.26
N ILE A 110 8.24 1.40 -6.50
CA ILE A 110 7.81 0.33 -7.41
C ILE A 110 8.46 -1.01 -7.03
N ARG A 111 9.78 -1.02 -6.82
CA ARG A 111 10.54 -2.26 -6.61
C ARG A 111 10.46 -2.75 -5.16
N TYR A 112 10.40 -1.84 -4.18
CA TYR A 112 10.46 -2.20 -2.76
C TYR A 112 9.16 -1.89 -2.00
N GLY A 113 8.22 -1.18 -2.61
CA GLY A 113 6.98 -0.84 -1.92
C GLY A 113 7.14 0.19 -0.82
N VAL A 114 8.18 1.03 -0.88
CA VAL A 114 8.50 1.97 0.20
C VAL A 114 8.45 3.40 -0.36
N ARG A 115 7.73 4.28 0.34
CA ARG A 115 7.66 5.71 0.00
C ARG A 115 8.95 6.45 0.38
N PRO A 116 9.16 7.68 -0.11
CA PRO A 116 10.32 8.49 0.29
C PRO A 116 10.43 8.76 1.79
N ASP A 117 9.31 8.76 2.51
CA ASP A 117 9.27 8.91 3.97
C ASP A 117 9.53 7.60 4.73
N GLY A 118 9.84 6.52 4.02
CA GLY A 118 10.08 5.19 4.57
C GLY A 118 8.80 4.39 4.85
N SER A 119 7.61 4.97 4.71
CA SER A 119 6.36 4.22 4.95
C SER A 119 6.07 3.21 3.84
N GLY A 120 5.49 2.06 4.21
CA GLY A 120 5.08 1.05 3.24
C GLY A 120 3.90 1.50 2.35
N LEU A 121 3.94 1.07 1.08
CA LEU A 121 2.80 1.15 0.18
C LEU A 121 1.75 0.12 0.58
N PHE A 122 0.50 0.59 0.67
CA PHE A 122 -0.61 -0.23 1.11
C PHE A 122 -1.22 -0.98 -0.07
N VAL A 123 -1.29 -2.32 0.02
CA VAL A 123 -1.94 -3.22 -0.95
C VAL A 123 -1.30 -3.24 -2.35
N MET A 124 -0.23 -2.47 -2.59
CA MET A 124 0.52 -2.51 -3.85
C MET A 124 1.23 -3.88 -4.00
N PRO A 125 1.11 -4.58 -5.14
CA PRO A 125 1.66 -5.93 -5.32
C PRO A 125 3.15 -5.89 -5.70
N VAL A 126 4.00 -5.44 -4.78
CA VAL A 126 5.44 -5.25 -4.98
C VAL A 126 6.16 -6.54 -5.37
N GLN A 127 5.68 -7.70 -4.91
CA GLN A 127 6.25 -9.01 -5.27
C GLN A 127 6.14 -9.34 -6.77
N GLU A 128 5.28 -8.64 -7.51
CA GLU A 128 5.18 -8.77 -8.97
C GLU A 128 6.16 -7.82 -9.70
N PHE A 129 6.64 -6.79 -9.02
CA PHE A 129 7.50 -5.74 -9.57
C PHE A 129 8.96 -5.86 -9.16
N ASN A 130 9.26 -6.52 -8.03
CA ASN A 130 10.60 -6.61 -7.49
C ASN A 130 11.59 -7.30 -8.45
N TYR A 131 11.12 -8.27 -9.25
CA TYR A 131 11.92 -8.98 -10.25
C TYR A 131 11.94 -8.29 -11.63
N MET A 132 11.29 -7.13 -11.79
CA MET A 132 11.33 -6.37 -13.04
C MET A 132 12.76 -5.97 -13.36
N SER A 133 13.21 -6.19 -14.60
CA SER A 133 14.56 -5.79 -15.03
C SER A 133 14.78 -4.29 -14.90
N ASP A 134 16.02 -3.87 -14.67
CA ASP A 134 16.38 -2.44 -14.56
C ASP A 134 16.02 -1.65 -15.83
N ALA A 135 16.11 -2.28 -17.00
CA ALA A 135 15.76 -1.66 -18.27
C ALA A 135 14.24 -1.40 -18.39
N ASP A 136 13.42 -2.38 -17.99
CA ASP A 136 11.96 -2.24 -18.00
C ASP A 136 11.50 -1.27 -16.92
N LEU A 137 12.08 -1.32 -15.72
CA LEU A 137 11.78 -0.39 -14.64
C LEU A 137 12.17 1.05 -15.05
N GLY A 138 13.36 1.23 -15.63
CA GLY A 138 13.78 2.52 -16.15
C GLY A 138 12.82 3.06 -17.21
N SER A 139 12.42 2.22 -18.17
CA SER A 139 11.46 2.57 -19.22
C SER A 139 10.09 2.96 -18.64
N LEU A 140 9.59 2.19 -17.66
CA LEU A 140 8.33 2.48 -16.97
C LEU A 140 8.38 3.82 -16.25
N ILE A 141 9.44 4.09 -15.49
CA ILE A 141 9.62 5.36 -14.77
C ILE A 141 9.72 6.53 -15.76
N ALA A 142 10.48 6.36 -16.85
CA ALA A 142 10.58 7.37 -17.90
C ALA A 142 9.20 7.74 -18.45
N TYR A 143 8.39 6.72 -18.78
CA TYR A 143 7.02 6.95 -19.25
C TYR A 143 6.13 7.64 -18.20
N LEU A 144 6.12 7.17 -16.95
CA LEU A 144 5.31 7.75 -15.87
C LEU A 144 5.57 9.25 -15.67
N LYS A 145 6.81 9.70 -15.88
CA LYS A 145 7.20 11.12 -15.81
C LYS A 145 6.66 11.97 -16.97
N THR A 146 6.26 11.35 -18.07
CA THR A 146 5.71 12.03 -19.27
C THR A 146 4.18 12.03 -19.32
N VAL A 147 3.53 11.23 -18.49
CA VAL A 147 2.05 11.14 -18.41
C VAL A 147 1.47 12.52 -18.06
N PRO A 148 0.33 12.91 -18.65
CA PRO A 148 -0.34 14.15 -18.29
C PRO A 148 -0.55 14.28 -16.78
N SER A 149 -0.10 15.40 -16.22
CA SER A 149 -0.28 15.70 -14.81
C SER A 149 -1.76 15.82 -14.47
N SER A 150 -2.21 15.14 -13.41
CA SER A 150 -3.56 15.22 -12.89
C SER A 150 -3.55 15.76 -11.47
N ASP A 151 -4.43 16.71 -11.18
CA ASP A 151 -4.63 17.28 -9.84
C ASP A 151 -5.70 16.53 -9.03
N LYS A 152 -6.15 15.35 -9.52
CA LYS A 152 -7.09 14.51 -8.75
C LYS A 152 -6.48 14.18 -7.38
N PRO A 153 -7.24 14.38 -6.28
CA PRO A 153 -6.78 14.03 -4.95
C PRO A 153 -6.39 12.56 -4.87
N SER A 154 -5.34 12.26 -4.11
CA SER A 154 -4.96 10.90 -3.74
C SER A 154 -5.03 10.75 -2.22
N PRO A 155 -6.24 10.58 -1.65
CA PRO A 155 -6.40 10.40 -0.22
C PRO A 155 -5.69 9.14 0.26
N ASP A 156 -5.30 9.13 1.53
CA ASP A 156 -4.86 7.89 2.16
C ASP A 156 -6.07 7.00 2.47
N LYS A 157 -5.81 5.73 2.75
CA LYS A 157 -6.86 4.78 3.16
C LYS A 157 -7.59 5.28 4.41
N ASP A 158 -8.88 4.99 4.48
CA ASP A 158 -9.74 5.28 5.62
C ASP A 158 -10.40 3.99 6.10
N PHE A 159 -9.68 3.23 6.94
CA PHE A 159 -10.19 2.00 7.55
C PHE A 159 -11.00 2.32 8.79
N THR A 160 -12.17 1.68 8.92
CA THR A 160 -12.96 1.76 10.15
C THR A 160 -12.27 1.01 11.29
N LEU A 161 -12.69 1.26 12.54
CA LEU A 161 -12.20 0.52 13.71
C LEU A 161 -12.30 -1.00 13.51
N LEU A 162 -13.40 -1.46 12.91
CA LEU A 162 -13.60 -2.88 12.64
C LEU A 162 -12.56 -3.39 11.63
N ALA A 163 -12.32 -2.65 10.54
CA ALA A 163 -11.28 -3.01 9.57
C ALA A 163 -9.88 -2.99 10.17
N GLU A 164 -9.54 -2.04 11.04
CA GLU A 164 -8.23 -2.04 11.73
C GLU A 164 -8.04 -3.30 12.60
N ILE A 165 -9.08 -3.71 13.34
CA ILE A 165 -9.06 -4.93 14.15
C ILE A 165 -8.92 -6.17 13.26
N MET A 166 -9.72 -6.25 12.20
CA MET A 166 -9.67 -7.37 11.24
C MET A 166 -8.31 -7.47 10.55
N ALA A 167 -7.74 -6.33 10.12
CA ALA A 167 -6.41 -6.24 9.54
C ALA A 167 -5.34 -6.73 10.52
N GLY A 168 -5.41 -6.30 11.78
CA GLY A 168 -4.48 -6.76 12.83
C GLY A 168 -4.58 -8.26 13.11
N ALA A 169 -5.79 -8.81 13.02
CA ALA A 169 -6.06 -10.24 13.10
C ALA A 169 -5.63 -11.02 11.85
N GLY A 170 -5.23 -10.36 10.76
CA GLY A 170 -4.76 -10.99 9.52
C GLY A 170 -5.85 -11.33 8.51
N ALA A 171 -7.06 -10.79 8.66
CA ALA A 171 -8.20 -11.12 7.80
C ALA A 171 -8.05 -10.72 6.32
N PHE A 172 -7.08 -9.85 6.01
CA PHE A 172 -6.85 -9.32 4.66
C PHE A 172 -5.53 -9.79 4.04
N GLY A 173 -4.85 -10.76 4.66
CA GLY A 173 -3.50 -11.16 4.26
C GLY A 173 -2.50 -10.00 4.43
N THR A 174 -1.52 -9.93 3.52
CA THR A 174 -0.39 -9.00 3.61
C THR A 174 -0.75 -7.65 3.02
N LEU A 175 -1.00 -6.67 3.90
CA LEU A 175 -1.38 -5.31 3.52
C LEU A 175 -0.20 -4.41 3.12
N TYR A 176 1.01 -4.75 3.55
CA TYR A 176 2.25 -4.03 3.24
C TYR A 176 3.30 -5.04 2.79
N GLN A 177 3.36 -5.34 1.49
CA GLN A 177 4.23 -6.42 1.01
C GLN A 177 5.74 -6.17 1.26
N CYS A 178 6.15 -4.91 1.46
CA CYS A 178 7.52 -4.56 1.81
C CYS A 178 8.00 -5.23 3.13
N THR A 179 7.09 -5.65 4.03
CA THR A 179 7.47 -6.35 5.27
C THR A 179 7.88 -7.80 5.05
N GLU A 180 7.44 -8.41 3.95
CA GLU A 180 7.72 -9.82 3.63
C GLU A 180 8.88 -9.98 2.65
N MET A 181 9.31 -8.88 2.02
CA MET A 181 10.49 -8.90 1.19
C MET A 181 11.71 -8.99 2.08
N ASP A 182 12.63 -9.91 1.77
CA ASP A 182 13.98 -9.87 2.29
C ASP A 182 14.70 -8.65 1.67
N LEU A 183 14.41 -7.46 2.21
CA LEU A 183 14.98 -6.18 1.78
C LEU A 183 16.51 -6.12 1.95
N GLN A 184 17.13 -7.17 2.50
CA GLN A 184 18.56 -7.31 2.72
C GLN A 184 19.31 -7.90 1.52
N ASP A 185 18.63 -8.59 0.61
CA ASP A 185 19.24 -9.30 -0.54
C ASP A 185 18.89 -8.67 -1.91
N ALA A 186 18.28 -7.47 -1.92
CA ALA A 186 17.81 -6.76 -3.10
C ALA A 186 18.57 -5.46 -3.41
#